data_AF-A0A150J4G0-F1
#
_entry.id   AF-A0A150J4G0-F1
#
_cell.length_a   1.000
_cell.length_b   1.000
_cell.length_c   1.000
_cell.angle_alpha   90.00
_cell.angle_beta   90.00
_cell.angle_gamma   90.00
#
_symmetry.space_group_name_H-M   'P 1'
#
loop_
_entity.id
_entity.type
_entity.pdbx_description
1 polymer ?
#
loop_
_entity_poly.entity_id
_entity_poly.type
_entity_poly.pdbx_seq_one_letter_code
_entity_poly.pdbx_strand_id
1 'polypeptide(L)'
;MAKKKSKKSPQISKKTLSLVVLVAVIGVAMASLFYVNYLGNHAFDIKGTPNTILYNTDNNQSVKVVSYVQGDPLVIMRNMFTEDEVSNVYLLFKAMPGSVPENSSLVRGVASISEGVGRTKGAIIFAKEITPWHKYMMGIKLIGSPTKPVIYMKTPNLGAKDTKIVILNEGVLIVETNNFENVILLSDFLRTVILGTY
;
A
#
# COMPACT_ATOMS: atom_id res chain seq x y z
N MET A 1 2.19 -72.07 -26.29
CA MET A 1 2.28 -70.69 -26.81
C MET A 1 1.00 -69.94 -26.50
N ALA A 2 0.99 -69.01 -25.53
CA ALA A 2 -0.17 -68.17 -25.23
C ALA A 2 -0.05 -66.83 -25.97
N LYS A 3 -1.07 -66.48 -26.78
CA LYS A 3 -1.14 -65.21 -27.53
C LYS A 3 -1.23 -64.02 -26.56
N LYS A 4 -0.23 -63.14 -26.60
CA LYS A 4 -0.19 -61.88 -25.85
C LYS A 4 -1.30 -60.95 -26.37
N LYS A 5 -2.36 -60.72 -25.57
CA LYS A 5 -3.42 -59.74 -25.89
C LYS A 5 -2.82 -58.32 -25.85
N SER A 6 -2.76 -57.67 -27.01
CA SER A 6 -2.43 -56.25 -27.14
C SER A 6 -3.48 -55.42 -26.40
N LYS A 7 -3.07 -54.69 -25.36
CA LYS A 7 -3.91 -53.66 -24.70
C LYS A 7 -4.06 -52.50 -25.69
N LYS A 8 -5.25 -52.34 -26.27
CA LYS A 8 -5.61 -51.11 -26.99
C LYS A 8 -5.52 -49.94 -26.02
N SER A 9 -4.66 -48.97 -26.33
CA SER A 9 -4.60 -47.71 -25.60
C SER A 9 -5.95 -47.00 -25.67
N PRO A 10 -6.50 -46.49 -24.55
CA PRO A 10 -7.78 -45.78 -24.57
C PRO A 10 -7.66 -44.54 -25.46
N GLN A 11 -8.47 -44.48 -26.50
CA GLN A 11 -8.50 -43.37 -27.46
C GLN A 11 -9.41 -42.28 -26.90
N ILE A 12 -8.81 -41.30 -26.22
CA ILE A 12 -9.55 -40.18 -25.60
C ILE A 12 -10.17 -39.35 -26.73
N SER A 13 -11.49 -39.11 -26.67
CA SER A 13 -12.18 -38.34 -27.69
C SER A 13 -11.78 -36.86 -27.63
N LYS A 14 -11.73 -36.19 -28.78
CA LYS A 14 -11.45 -34.73 -28.85
C LYS A 14 -12.45 -33.91 -28.03
N LYS A 15 -13.70 -34.38 -27.89
CA LYS A 15 -14.72 -33.74 -27.05
C LYS A 15 -14.39 -33.85 -25.56
N THR A 16 -13.94 -35.01 -25.11
CA THR A 16 -13.50 -35.24 -23.73
C THR A 16 -12.27 -34.40 -23.41
N LEU A 17 -11.30 -34.33 -24.32
CA LEU A 17 -10.12 -33.48 -24.17
C LEU A 17 -10.49 -32.00 -24.09
N SER A 18 -11.40 -31.53 -24.96
CA SER A 18 -11.87 -30.13 -24.96
C SER A 18 -12.61 -29.77 -23.67
N LEU A 19 -13.42 -30.67 -23.14
CA LEU A 19 -14.12 -30.46 -21.87
C LEU A 19 -13.14 -30.38 -20.69
N VAL A 20 -12.15 -31.27 -20.64
CA VAL A 20 -11.11 -31.24 -19.59
C VAL A 20 -10.31 -29.95 -19.65
N VAL A 21 -9.93 -29.50 -20.86
CA VAL A 21 -9.25 -28.22 -21.05
C VAL A 21 -10.12 -27.05 -20.58
N LEU A 22 -11.42 -27.04 -20.93
CA LEU A 22 -12.33 -25.99 -20.50
C LEU A 22 -12.46 -25.92 -18.96
N VAL A 23 -12.63 -27.08 -18.31
CA VAL A 23 -12.70 -27.16 -16.84
C VAL A 23 -11.40 -26.71 -16.19
N ALA A 24 -10.25 -27.08 -16.76
CA ALA A 24 -8.95 -26.62 -16.28
C ALA A 24 -8.80 -25.10 -16.41
N VAL A 25 -9.20 -24.52 -17.54
CA VAL A 25 -9.17 -23.06 -17.76
C VAL A 25 -10.07 -22.33 -16.76
N ILE A 26 -11.29 -22.81 -16.53
CA ILE A 26 -12.21 -22.22 -15.54
C ILE A 26 -11.61 -22.34 -14.13
N GLY A 27 -11.07 -23.51 -13.77
CA GLY A 27 -10.44 -23.73 -12.48
C GLY A 27 -9.27 -22.78 -12.23
N VAL A 28 -8.39 -22.62 -13.20
CA VAL A 28 -7.26 -21.67 -13.13
C VAL A 28 -7.77 -20.24 -13.02
N ALA A 29 -8.75 -19.84 -13.84
CA ALA A 29 -9.31 -18.49 -13.79
C ALA A 29 -9.92 -18.16 -12.43
N MET A 30 -10.71 -19.08 -11.87
CA MET A 30 -11.32 -18.92 -10.53
C MET A 30 -10.28 -18.85 -9.42
N ALA A 31 -9.25 -19.71 -9.47
CA ALA A 31 -8.15 -19.67 -8.50
C ALA A 31 -7.37 -18.35 -8.58
N SER A 32 -7.09 -17.86 -9.79
CA SER A 32 -6.43 -16.57 -10.01
C SER A 32 -7.28 -15.40 -9.49
N LEU A 33 -8.59 -15.39 -9.77
CA LEU A 33 -9.52 -14.38 -9.25
C LEU A 33 -9.57 -14.38 -7.72
N PHE A 34 -9.66 -15.56 -7.11
CA PHE A 34 -9.65 -15.71 -5.66
C PHE A 34 -8.34 -15.17 -5.06
N TYR A 35 -7.20 -15.55 -5.65
CA TYR A 35 -5.88 -15.13 -5.18
C TYR A 35 -5.68 -13.60 -5.32
N VAL A 36 -6.10 -13.01 -6.45
CA VAL A 36 -6.06 -11.56 -6.67
C VAL A 36 -6.90 -10.83 -5.62
N ASN A 37 -8.11 -11.32 -5.35
CA ASN A 37 -8.99 -10.72 -4.34
C ASN A 37 -8.42 -10.86 -2.93
N TYR A 38 -7.87 -12.04 -2.59
CA TYR A 38 -7.20 -12.28 -1.32
C TYR A 38 -6.07 -11.26 -1.10
N LEU A 39 -5.13 -11.15 -2.04
CA LEU A 39 -4.00 -10.22 -1.92
C LEU A 39 -4.42 -8.76 -1.86
N GLY A 40 -5.43 -8.35 -2.64
CA GLY A 40 -5.96 -6.99 -2.60
C GLY A 40 -6.58 -6.63 -1.26
N ASN A 41 -7.21 -7.59 -0.59
CA ASN A 41 -7.84 -7.39 0.73
C ASN A 41 -6.82 -7.42 1.88
N HIS A 42 -5.71 -8.15 1.73
CA HIS A 42 -4.65 -8.26 2.74
C HIS A 42 -3.46 -7.33 2.45
N ALA A 43 -3.62 -6.35 1.55
CA ALA A 43 -2.60 -5.40 1.16
C ALA A 43 -2.05 -4.55 2.33
N PHE A 44 -2.82 -4.42 3.41
CA PHE A 44 -2.50 -3.64 4.60
C PHE A 44 -2.38 -4.50 5.87
N ASP A 45 -2.17 -5.80 5.70
CA ASP A 45 -1.98 -6.69 6.85
C ASP A 45 -0.73 -6.31 7.65
N ILE A 46 -0.92 -6.20 8.95
CA ILE A 46 0.13 -5.94 9.93
C ILE A 46 0.61 -7.25 10.53
N LYS A 47 1.93 -7.35 10.70
CA LYS A 47 2.57 -8.45 11.42
C LYS A 47 3.49 -7.85 12.47
N GLY A 48 3.58 -8.52 13.63
CA GLY A 48 4.43 -8.09 14.74
C GLY A 48 3.74 -7.18 15.76
N THR A 49 4.49 -6.81 16.79
CA THR A 49 4.05 -5.94 17.88
C THR A 49 4.35 -4.48 17.55
N PRO A 50 3.39 -3.55 17.68
CA PRO A 50 3.63 -2.16 17.35
C PRO A 50 4.54 -1.48 18.37
N ASN A 51 5.50 -0.71 17.88
CA ASN A 51 6.18 0.35 18.60
C ASN A 51 5.43 1.67 18.38
N THR A 52 5.21 2.46 19.43
CA THR A 52 4.51 3.75 19.32
C THR A 52 5.37 4.88 19.87
N ILE A 53 5.53 5.93 19.08
CA ILE A 53 6.15 7.18 19.50
C ILE A 53 5.10 8.28 19.40
N LEU A 54 5.12 9.18 20.39
CA LEU A 54 4.35 10.42 20.36
C LEU A 54 5.33 11.57 20.16
N TYR A 55 5.18 12.31 19.06
CA TYR A 55 5.95 13.50 18.77
C TYR A 55 5.09 14.73 19.09
N ASN A 56 5.54 15.56 20.03
CA ASN A 56 4.88 16.82 20.33
C ASN A 56 5.45 17.91 19.45
N THR A 57 4.58 18.61 18.73
CA THR A 57 4.93 19.77 17.92
C THR A 57 4.84 21.05 18.77
N ASP A 58 5.48 22.12 18.32
CA ASP A 58 5.57 23.41 19.02
C ASP A 58 4.19 24.06 19.32
N ASN A 59 3.13 23.64 18.62
CA ASN A 59 1.78 24.19 18.75
C ASN A 59 0.88 23.40 19.72
N ASN A 60 1.44 22.67 20.68
CA ASN A 60 0.71 21.74 21.56
C ASN A 60 -0.08 20.64 20.81
N GLN A 61 0.19 20.44 19.52
CA GLN A 61 -0.36 19.33 18.76
C GLN A 61 0.57 18.13 18.86
N SER A 62 0.01 16.92 18.89
CA SER A 62 0.79 15.69 18.97
C SER A 62 0.56 14.82 17.73
N VAL A 63 1.64 14.21 17.26
CA VAL A 63 1.66 13.27 16.14
C VAL A 63 2.04 11.90 16.68
N LYS A 64 1.11 10.96 16.57
CA LYS A 64 1.33 9.56 16.96
C LYS A 64 1.88 8.78 15.78
N VAL A 65 3.04 8.16 15.94
CA VAL A 65 3.63 7.26 14.95
C VAL A 65 3.59 5.84 15.50
N VAL A 66 2.92 4.94 14.79
CA VAL A 66 2.79 3.53 15.14
C VAL A 66 3.57 2.71 14.12
N SER A 67 4.64 2.06 14.52
CA SER A 67 5.47 1.23 13.64
C SER A 67 5.33 -0.25 13.97
N TYR A 68 5.07 -1.07 12.97
CA TYR A 68 5.16 -2.53 13.03
C TYR A 68 6.51 -3.06 12.52
N VAL A 69 7.44 -2.14 12.21
CA VAL A 69 8.81 -2.45 11.76
C VAL A 69 9.76 -2.20 12.93
N GLN A 70 10.75 -3.09 13.08
CA GLN A 70 11.76 -3.00 14.12
C GLN A 70 12.73 -1.83 13.85
N GLY A 71 13.00 -1.04 14.89
CA GLY A 71 13.88 0.13 14.83
C GLY A 71 13.17 1.39 15.29
N ASP A 72 13.84 2.54 15.14
CA ASP A 72 13.25 3.85 15.40
C ASP A 72 12.25 4.19 14.27
N PRO A 73 10.94 4.36 14.58
CA PRO A 73 9.92 4.75 13.61
C PRO A 73 10.27 5.95 12.74
N LEU A 74 10.96 6.97 13.28
CA LEU A 74 11.30 8.17 12.51
C LEU A 74 12.42 7.89 11.51
N VAL A 75 13.43 7.11 11.94
CA VAL A 75 14.53 6.67 11.06
C VAL A 75 14.00 5.76 9.95
N ILE A 76 13.16 4.78 10.30
CA ILE A 76 12.52 3.89 9.32
C ILE A 76 11.73 4.72 8.31
N MET A 77 10.86 5.61 8.79
CA MET A 77 10.03 6.45 7.95
C MET A 77 10.85 7.33 7.01
N ARG A 78 11.95 7.91 7.48
CA ARG A 78 12.86 8.70 6.64
C ARG A 78 13.51 7.81 5.56
N ASN A 79 14.12 6.70 5.98
CA ASN A 79 14.87 5.81 5.08
C ASN A 79 13.98 5.25 3.97
N MET A 80 12.70 4.98 4.24
CA MET A 80 11.73 4.57 3.22
C MET A 80 11.69 5.49 1.98
N PHE A 81 12.08 6.76 2.11
CA PHE A 81 12.06 7.73 1.01
C PHE A 81 13.43 8.29 0.65
N THR A 82 14.48 8.01 1.42
CA THR A 82 15.82 8.59 1.21
C THR A 82 16.88 7.58 0.80
N GLU A 83 16.63 6.27 0.86
CA GLU A 83 17.56 5.23 0.42
C GLU A 83 17.79 5.23 -1.10
N ASP A 84 19.01 4.94 -1.55
CA ASP A 84 19.43 5.08 -2.98
C ASP A 84 18.68 4.17 -3.95
N GLU A 85 18.22 3.03 -3.45
CA GLU A 85 17.42 2.05 -4.20
C GLU A 85 15.96 2.47 -4.43
N VAL A 86 15.51 3.56 -3.81
CA VAL A 86 14.16 4.11 -3.99
C VAL A 86 14.03 4.69 -5.38
N SER A 87 13.26 4.01 -6.23
CA SER A 87 13.09 4.36 -7.64
C SER A 87 11.77 5.08 -7.93
N ASN A 88 10.71 4.78 -7.18
CA ASN A 88 9.37 5.32 -7.39
C ASN A 88 8.62 5.43 -6.06
N VAL A 89 8.07 6.59 -5.74
CA VAL A 89 7.23 6.77 -4.54
C VAL A 89 5.78 6.89 -4.95
N TYR A 90 4.93 6.01 -4.44
CA TYR A 90 3.49 6.03 -4.70
C TYR A 90 2.79 6.79 -3.59
N LEU A 91 2.16 7.90 -3.95
CA LEU A 91 1.35 8.69 -3.04
C LEU A 91 -0.12 8.48 -3.39
N LEU A 92 -0.76 7.58 -2.65
CA LEU A 92 -2.11 7.13 -2.92
C LEU A 92 -3.09 7.84 -1.99
N PHE A 93 -4.20 8.31 -2.53
CA PHE A 93 -5.25 8.96 -1.75
C PHE A 93 -6.65 8.54 -2.22
N LYS A 94 -7.68 8.82 -1.42
CA LYS A 94 -9.07 8.67 -1.85
C LYS A 94 -9.78 10.02 -1.74
N ALA A 95 -10.08 10.61 -2.89
CA ALA A 95 -10.83 11.86 -2.95
C ALA A 95 -12.30 11.59 -2.56
N MET A 96 -12.94 12.60 -2.00
CA MET A 96 -14.38 12.55 -1.70
C MET A 96 -15.15 13.34 -2.77
N PRO A 97 -16.12 12.73 -3.48
CA PRO A 97 -16.92 13.45 -4.46
C PRO A 97 -17.73 14.57 -3.79
N GLY A 98 -17.68 15.78 -4.35
CA GLY A 98 -18.51 16.92 -3.92
C GLY A 98 -18.06 17.68 -2.66
N SER A 99 -16.90 17.34 -2.09
CA SER A 99 -16.42 17.89 -0.82
C SER A 99 -15.22 18.84 -1.02
N VAL A 100 -15.50 20.13 -1.23
CA VAL A 100 -14.48 21.14 -1.61
C VAL A 100 -13.46 21.43 -0.50
N PRO A 101 -13.83 21.74 0.76
CA PRO A 101 -12.83 21.99 1.79
C PRO A 101 -12.02 20.73 2.14
N GLU A 102 -12.66 19.57 2.10
CA GLU A 102 -12.05 18.25 2.38
C GLU A 102 -10.96 17.90 1.37
N ASN A 103 -11.27 18.03 0.08
CA ASN A 103 -10.31 17.75 -0.99
C ASN A 103 -9.20 18.81 -1.03
N SER A 104 -9.45 20.03 -0.56
CA SER A 104 -8.42 21.08 -0.46
C SER A 104 -7.34 20.71 0.56
N SER A 105 -7.72 20.19 1.74
CA SER A 105 -6.76 19.68 2.72
C SER A 105 -5.97 18.47 2.18
N LEU A 106 -6.62 17.60 1.43
CA LEU A 106 -5.97 16.46 0.78
C LEU A 106 -4.93 16.92 -0.26
N VAL A 107 -5.27 17.87 -1.12
CA VAL A 107 -4.36 18.45 -2.12
C VAL A 107 -3.15 19.09 -1.45
N ARG A 108 -3.36 19.86 -0.37
CA ARG A 108 -2.26 20.46 0.41
C ARG A 108 -1.35 19.40 1.02
N GLY A 109 -1.94 18.36 1.60
CA GLY A 109 -1.17 17.26 2.17
C GLY A 109 -0.34 16.52 1.11
N VAL A 110 -0.96 16.24 -0.05
CA VAL A 110 -0.27 15.63 -1.19
C VAL A 110 0.91 16.49 -1.66
N ALA A 111 0.71 17.81 -1.77
CA ALA A 111 1.76 18.74 -2.18
C ALA A 111 2.91 18.79 -1.17
N SER A 112 2.61 18.86 0.13
CA SER A 112 3.63 18.90 1.20
C SER A 112 4.51 17.64 1.21
N ILE A 113 3.89 16.46 1.16
CA ILE A 113 4.63 15.19 1.06
C ILE A 113 5.45 15.14 -0.23
N SER A 114 4.86 15.61 -1.33
CA SER A 114 5.54 15.62 -2.63
C SER A 114 6.75 16.54 -2.64
N GLU A 115 6.70 17.68 -1.96
CA GLU A 115 7.85 18.57 -1.76
C GLU A 115 8.96 17.86 -0.99
N GLY A 116 8.62 17.16 0.10
CA GLY A 116 9.57 16.42 0.92
C GLY A 116 10.35 15.39 0.10
N VAL A 117 9.64 14.51 -0.60
CA VAL A 117 10.26 13.49 -1.46
C VAL A 117 10.97 14.13 -2.66
N GLY A 118 10.38 15.16 -3.26
CA GLY A 118 10.93 15.84 -4.43
C GLY A 118 12.28 16.49 -4.15
N ARG A 119 12.47 17.02 -2.93
CA ARG A 119 13.77 17.59 -2.50
C ARG A 119 14.81 16.55 -2.14
N THR A 120 14.42 15.33 -1.78
CA THR A 120 15.36 14.26 -1.40
C THR A 120 15.73 13.33 -2.55
N LYS A 121 14.78 13.00 -3.44
CA LYS A 121 14.97 12.03 -4.54
C LYS A 121 14.63 12.56 -5.93
N GLY A 122 14.13 13.78 -6.03
CA GLY A 122 13.66 14.34 -7.29
C GLY A 122 12.26 13.85 -7.67
N ALA A 123 11.89 14.01 -8.94
CA ALA A 123 10.54 13.81 -9.44
C ALA A 123 10.19 12.32 -9.68
N ILE A 124 10.28 11.50 -8.63
CA ILE A 124 9.96 10.05 -8.68
C ILE A 124 8.58 9.70 -8.11
N ILE A 125 7.68 10.69 -8.03
CA ILE A 125 6.43 10.61 -7.26
C ILE A 125 5.25 10.35 -8.18
N PHE A 126 4.45 9.34 -7.84
CA PHE A 126 3.21 8.99 -8.50
C PHE A 126 2.03 9.26 -7.55
N ALA A 127 1.54 10.50 -7.58
CA ALA A 127 0.35 10.90 -6.84
C ALA A 127 -0.92 10.48 -7.60
N LYS A 128 -1.69 9.54 -7.06
CA LYS A 128 -2.89 9.00 -7.73
C LYS A 128 -3.99 8.63 -6.75
N GLU A 129 -5.23 8.64 -7.24
CA GLU A 129 -6.33 8.03 -6.49
C GLU A 129 -6.11 6.52 -6.35
N ILE A 130 -6.35 5.98 -5.16
CA ILE A 130 -6.22 4.56 -4.87
C ILE A 130 -7.28 3.77 -5.66
N THR A 131 -6.87 2.65 -6.24
CA THR A 131 -7.74 1.75 -7.00
C THR A 131 -7.57 0.33 -6.49
N PRO A 132 -8.49 -0.60 -6.84
CA PRO A 132 -8.28 -2.02 -6.56
C PRO A 132 -6.96 -2.55 -7.14
N TRP A 133 -6.52 -2.03 -8.30
CA TRP A 133 -5.24 -2.40 -8.89
C TRP A 133 -4.04 -2.00 -8.02
N HIS A 134 -4.06 -0.79 -7.43
CA HIS A 134 -3.02 -0.38 -6.48
C HIS A 134 -2.96 -1.30 -5.26
N LYS A 135 -4.12 -1.70 -4.72
CA LYS A 135 -4.17 -2.67 -3.61
C LYS A 135 -3.62 -4.04 -3.99
N TYR A 136 -3.96 -4.52 -5.18
CA TYR A 136 -3.39 -5.76 -5.71
C TYR A 136 -1.86 -5.66 -5.85
N MET A 137 -1.34 -4.59 -6.46
CA MET A 137 0.10 -4.37 -6.60
C MET A 137 0.82 -4.32 -5.25
N MET A 138 0.20 -3.77 -4.21
CA MET A 138 0.72 -3.83 -2.84
C MET A 138 0.73 -5.25 -2.28
N GLY A 139 -0.36 -6.01 -2.49
CA GLY A 139 -0.47 -7.41 -2.05
C GLY A 139 0.60 -8.32 -2.66
N ILE A 140 0.95 -8.12 -3.94
CA ILE A 140 2.06 -8.83 -4.61
C ILE A 140 3.43 -8.17 -4.47
N LYS A 141 3.57 -7.09 -3.67
CA LYS A 141 4.82 -6.34 -3.46
C LYS A 141 5.47 -5.75 -4.73
N LEU A 142 4.65 -5.48 -5.75
CA LEU A 142 5.07 -4.74 -6.95
C LEU A 142 5.21 -3.24 -6.64
N ILE A 143 4.43 -2.76 -5.66
CA ILE A 143 4.62 -1.50 -4.91
C ILE A 143 4.49 -1.82 -3.42
N GLY A 144 4.84 -0.89 -2.53
CA GLY A 144 4.80 -1.16 -1.09
C GLY A 144 5.98 -2.01 -0.64
N SER A 145 7.16 -1.71 -1.20
CA SER A 145 8.45 -2.37 -0.98
C SER A 145 9.56 -1.31 -0.76
N PRO A 146 10.76 -1.68 -0.30
CA PRO A 146 11.86 -0.73 -0.08
C PRO A 146 12.21 0.11 -1.31
N THR A 147 12.17 -0.47 -2.52
CA THR A 147 12.50 0.24 -3.77
C THR A 147 11.33 1.04 -4.35
N LYS A 148 10.10 0.75 -3.91
CA LYS A 148 8.85 1.36 -4.38
C LYS A 148 7.89 1.63 -3.21
N PRO A 149 8.25 2.55 -2.30
CA PRO A 149 7.46 2.83 -1.12
C PRO A 149 6.08 3.42 -1.48
N VAL A 150 5.11 3.18 -0.60
CA VAL A 150 3.74 3.67 -0.71
C VAL A 150 3.40 4.50 0.52
N ILE A 151 2.89 5.70 0.28
CA ILE A 151 2.19 6.52 1.25
C ILE A 151 0.71 6.47 0.90
N TYR A 152 -0.10 5.91 1.79
CA TYR A 152 -1.55 5.88 1.63
C TYR A 152 -2.23 6.88 2.58
N MET A 153 -2.76 7.96 2.00
CA MET A 153 -3.56 8.95 2.70
C MET A 153 -5.01 8.45 2.78
N LYS A 154 -5.41 7.95 3.95
CA LYS A 154 -6.80 7.57 4.19
C LYS A 154 -7.66 8.82 4.27
N THR A 155 -8.88 8.70 3.78
CA THR A 155 -9.92 9.68 4.05
C THR A 155 -10.12 9.80 5.57
N PRO A 156 -10.22 11.02 6.12
CA PRO A 156 -10.37 11.21 7.57
C PRO A 156 -11.58 10.46 8.13
N ASN A 157 -11.38 9.81 9.29
CA ASN A 157 -12.44 9.14 10.02
C ASN A 157 -12.96 10.05 11.13
N LEU A 158 -14.07 10.74 10.89
CA LEU A 158 -14.65 11.75 11.79
C LEU A 158 -15.09 11.21 13.16
N GLY A 159 -15.14 9.89 13.35
CA GLY A 159 -15.41 9.25 14.65
C GLY A 159 -14.17 8.74 15.39
N ALA A 160 -12.97 8.87 14.81
CA ALA A 160 -11.73 8.40 15.43
C ALA A 160 -11.24 9.39 16.50
N LYS A 161 -10.68 8.86 17.60
CA LYS A 161 -10.09 9.70 18.66
C LYS A 161 -8.68 10.17 18.31
N ASP A 162 -7.94 9.34 17.60
CA ASP A 162 -6.52 9.57 17.34
C ASP A 162 -6.28 9.91 15.86
N THR A 163 -5.32 10.82 15.65
CA THR A 163 -4.61 11.02 14.39
C THR A 163 -3.26 10.32 14.49
N LYS A 164 -2.87 9.53 13.50
CA LYS A 164 -1.63 8.75 13.54
C LYS A 164 -1.06 8.43 12.16
N ILE A 165 0.24 8.26 12.10
CA ILE A 165 0.95 7.62 11.00
C ILE A 165 1.20 6.17 11.38
N VAL A 166 0.89 5.23 10.48
CA VAL A 166 1.10 3.80 10.70
C VAL A 166 2.09 3.26 9.67
N ILE A 167 3.19 2.67 10.15
CA ILE A 167 4.21 2.01 9.32
C ILE A 167 3.96 0.51 9.42
N LEU A 168 3.52 -0.13 8.33
CA LEU A 168 3.12 -1.55 8.36
C LEU A 168 4.30 -2.50 8.07
N ASN A 169 5.10 -2.12 7.09
CA ASN A 169 6.32 -2.80 6.66
C ASN A 169 7.22 -1.76 5.99
N GLU A 170 8.46 -2.14 5.65
CA GLU A 170 9.49 -1.27 5.07
C GLU A 170 9.11 -0.52 3.79
N GLY A 171 7.94 -0.78 3.21
CA GLY A 171 7.46 -0.09 2.01
C GLY A 171 6.08 0.54 2.13
N VAL A 172 5.37 0.45 3.26
CA VAL A 172 3.99 0.96 3.37
C VAL A 172 3.79 1.82 4.61
N LEU A 173 3.42 3.07 4.35
CA LEU A 173 3.02 4.07 5.34
C LEU A 173 1.55 4.46 5.12
N ILE A 174 0.77 4.49 6.20
CA ILE A 174 -0.63 4.93 6.18
C ILE A 174 -0.76 6.19 7.03
N VAL A 175 -1.37 7.23 6.47
CA VAL A 175 -1.75 8.45 7.18
C VAL A 175 -3.22 8.33 7.58
N GLU A 176 -3.49 8.24 8.88
CA GLU A 176 -4.83 8.17 9.46
C GLU A 176 -5.13 9.44 10.25
N THR A 177 -6.19 10.14 9.86
CA THR A 177 -6.60 11.39 10.52
C THR A 177 -8.04 11.27 11.00
N ASN A 178 -8.35 11.97 12.08
CA ASN A 178 -9.71 12.08 12.58
C ASN A 178 -10.49 13.30 12.06
N ASN A 179 -9.81 14.24 11.39
CA ASN A 179 -10.41 15.39 10.73
C ASN A 179 -9.56 15.83 9.53
N PHE A 180 -10.09 16.75 8.72
CA PHE A 180 -9.42 17.22 7.50
C PHE A 180 -8.25 18.19 7.77
N GLU A 181 -8.29 18.98 8.84
CA GLU A 181 -7.20 19.91 9.20
C GLU A 181 -5.92 19.15 9.58
N ASN A 182 -6.09 18.03 10.29
CA ASN A 182 -5.02 17.13 10.70
C ASN A 182 -4.32 16.43 9.52
N VAL A 183 -4.92 16.43 8.32
CA VAL A 183 -4.25 15.97 7.10
C VAL A 183 -3.05 16.85 6.81
N ILE A 184 -3.18 18.16 6.98
CA ILE A 184 -2.09 19.11 6.75
C ILE A 184 -0.99 18.88 7.79
N LEU A 185 -1.35 18.81 9.07
CA LEU A 185 -0.42 18.56 10.16
C LEU A 185 0.42 17.29 9.95
N LEU A 186 -0.22 16.15 9.66
CA LEU A 186 0.50 14.90 9.43
C LEU A 186 1.35 14.91 8.17
N SER A 187 0.89 15.59 7.13
CA SER A 187 1.64 15.70 5.86
C SER A 187 2.87 16.56 6.03
N ASP A 188 2.77 17.68 6.76
CA ASP A 188 3.89 18.55 7.07
C ASP A 188 4.90 17.87 7.99
N PHE A 189 4.41 17.11 8.99
CA PHE A 189 5.28 16.28 9.82
C PHE A 189 6.03 15.24 8.98
N LEU A 190 5.33 14.52 8.09
CA LEU A 190 5.96 13.54 7.20
C LEU A 190 7.00 14.21 6.28
N ARG A 191 6.69 15.38 5.73
CA ARG A 191 7.63 16.19 4.95
C ARG A 191 8.89 16.52 5.76
N THR A 192 8.74 17.02 6.99
CA THR A 192 9.86 17.34 7.90
C THR A 192 10.72 16.11 8.20
N VAL A 193 10.10 14.94 8.42
CA VAL A 193 10.84 13.70 8.64
C VAL A 193 11.62 13.26 7.40
N ILE A 194 11.01 13.33 6.23
CA ILE A 194 11.68 13.01 4.96
C ILE A 194 12.89 13.93 4.73
N LEU A 195 12.73 15.24 5.00
CA LEU A 195 13.81 16.22 4.87
C LEU A 195 14.91 16.06 5.94
N GLY A 196 14.62 15.34 7.04
CA GLY A 196 15.57 15.15 8.15
C GLY A 196 15.71 16.37 9.06
N THR A 197 14.67 17.18 9.22
CA THR A 197 14.69 18.45 9.97
C THR A 197 13.80 18.42 11.23
N TYR A 198 13.75 17.30 11.95
CA TYR A 198 12.81 17.03 13.05
C TYR A 198 13.46 16.87 14.43
#